data_AF-A0A4Q1QL62-F1
#
_entry.id   AF-A0A4Q1QL62-F1
#
_cell.length_a   1.000
_cell.length_b   1.000
_cell.length_c   1.000
_cell.angle_alpha   90.00
_cell.angle_beta   90.00
_cell.angle_gamma   90.00
#
_symmetry.space_group_name_H-M   'P 1'
#
loop_
_entity.id
_entity.type
_entity.pdbx_description
1 polymer ?
#
loop_
_entity_poly.entity_id
_entity_poly.type
_entity_poly.pdbx_seq_one_letter_code
_entity_poly.pdbx_strand_id
1 'polypeptide(L)'
;MEKAYKKAGVTPPGTADAAGRDRSRKRPSAAVVQARALRRSALRHGARMAGSAVLAGGVGLASGVWNWRRPGVAVGHMKAAWLRLANRARRIRAVRDAAIRGDSAPGEVPVPGEQVKDPHRTTSKPRTTPRKERLSGRVKLGDSQGGNDVSESTTPSFTRLSDAAEVMLQAASTFDPEQMEQFQHLIDDLPEAMGMVQETIRVLAELADEKLPVEPVVTEEIGEGYRAMNRVIEALDEVGAVYRRAHAADIERHENPRKGLEGERKWNV
;
A
#
# COMPACT_ATOMS: atom_id res chain seq x y z
N MET A 1 50.74 -8.56 -39.65
CA MET A 1 50.01 -8.57 -38.36
C MET A 1 48.65 -7.89 -38.43
N GLU A 2 48.53 -6.72 -39.06
CA GLU A 2 47.26 -5.94 -39.12
C GLU A 2 46.11 -6.62 -39.91
N LYS A 3 46.44 -7.41 -40.94
CA LYS A 3 45.45 -8.21 -41.70
C LYS A 3 44.82 -9.36 -40.90
N ALA A 4 45.46 -9.82 -39.82
CA ALA A 4 44.93 -10.90 -38.98
C ALA A 4 43.82 -10.41 -38.03
N TYR A 5 43.93 -9.18 -37.52
CA TYR A 5 42.95 -8.59 -36.61
C TYR A 5 41.61 -8.26 -37.30
N LYS A 6 41.65 -7.82 -38.56
CA LYS A 6 40.44 -7.52 -39.35
C LYS A 6 39.56 -8.74 -39.64
N LYS A 7 40.16 -9.94 -39.73
CA LYS A 7 39.43 -11.18 -40.00
C LYS A 7 38.80 -11.80 -38.74
N ALA A 8 39.29 -11.41 -37.57
CA ALA A 8 38.81 -11.89 -36.27
C ALA A 8 37.76 -10.98 -35.62
N GLY A 9 37.47 -9.80 -36.19
CA GLY A 9 36.51 -8.85 -35.61
C GLY A 9 36.98 -8.24 -34.28
N VAL A 10 38.26 -8.37 -33.94
CA VAL A 10 38.83 -7.88 -32.67
C VAL A 10 39.77 -6.72 -32.96
N THR A 11 39.53 -5.58 -32.31
CA THR A 11 40.39 -4.39 -32.36
C THR A 11 41.74 -4.64 -31.66
N PRO A 12 42.86 -4.18 -32.24
CA PRO A 12 44.18 -4.37 -31.63
C PRO A 12 44.31 -3.59 -30.31
N PRO A 13 45.01 -4.16 -29.31
CA PRO A 13 45.24 -3.47 -28.04
C PRO A 13 46.20 -2.30 -28.27
N GLY A 14 45.70 -1.07 -28.18
CA GLY A 14 46.48 0.16 -28.39
C GLY A 14 45.69 1.35 -28.94
N THR A 15 44.48 1.15 -29.48
CA THR A 15 43.59 2.26 -29.87
C THR A 15 42.45 2.42 -28.87
N ALA A 16 42.79 2.76 -27.63
CA ALA A 16 41.84 3.26 -26.65
C ALA A 16 42.00 4.78 -26.62
N ASP A 17 41.31 5.50 -27.51
CA ASP A 17 40.87 6.90 -27.26
C ASP A 17 40.22 7.49 -28.52
N ALA A 18 38.88 7.55 -28.54
CA ALA A 18 38.11 8.54 -29.32
C ALA A 18 36.58 8.44 -29.10
N ALA A 19 36.04 7.34 -28.57
CA ALA A 19 34.59 7.14 -28.45
C ALA A 19 34.02 7.30 -27.03
N GLY A 20 34.85 7.71 -26.05
CA GLY A 20 34.49 7.78 -24.63
C GLY A 20 34.09 9.16 -24.08
N ARG A 21 34.17 10.22 -24.88
CA ARG A 21 33.81 11.57 -24.44
C ARG A 21 32.46 11.95 -25.04
N ASP A 22 31.39 11.81 -24.23
CA ASP A 22 30.29 12.77 -24.07
C ASP A 22 28.95 12.11 -23.66
N ARG A 23 28.91 11.48 -22.47
CA ARG A 23 27.65 11.08 -21.81
C ARG A 23 27.51 11.62 -20.39
N SER A 24 28.21 12.70 -20.06
CA SER A 24 27.97 13.45 -18.81
C SER A 24 26.74 14.35 -18.97
N ARG A 25 25.56 13.73 -19.07
CA ARG A 25 24.28 14.45 -19.04
C ARG A 25 24.22 15.19 -17.70
N LYS A 26 24.43 16.51 -17.71
CA LYS A 26 24.40 17.39 -16.53
C LYS A 26 23.13 17.11 -15.73
N ARG A 27 23.25 16.34 -14.65
CA ARG A 27 22.14 16.08 -13.73
C ARG A 27 21.75 17.43 -13.12
N PRO A 28 20.47 17.83 -13.15
CA PRO A 28 20.04 19.06 -12.50
C PRO A 28 20.44 19.00 -11.03
N SER A 29 20.92 20.12 -10.47
CA SER A 29 21.31 20.17 -9.07
C SER A 29 20.13 19.82 -8.17
N ALA A 30 20.42 19.23 -6.99
CA ALA A 30 19.40 18.81 -6.04
C ALA A 30 18.42 19.95 -5.71
N ALA A 31 18.92 21.19 -5.61
CA ALA A 31 18.12 22.40 -5.40
C ALA A 31 17.09 22.66 -6.52
N VAL A 32 17.44 22.44 -7.79
CA VAL A 32 16.51 22.63 -8.93
C VAL A 32 15.44 21.55 -8.95
N VAL A 33 15.80 20.30 -8.61
CA VAL A 33 14.85 19.19 -8.50
C VAL A 33 13.86 19.45 -7.36
N GLN A 34 14.37 19.90 -6.21
CA GLN A 34 13.57 20.26 -5.05
C GLN A 34 12.62 21.43 -5.34
N ALA A 35 13.11 22.51 -5.97
CA ALA A 35 12.28 23.64 -6.37
C ALA A 35 11.15 23.21 -7.34
N ARG A 36 11.43 22.29 -8.27
CA ARG A 36 10.43 21.75 -9.19
C ARG A 36 9.41 20.88 -8.46
N ALA A 37 9.82 20.11 -7.46
CA ALA A 37 8.93 19.30 -6.62
C ALA A 37 8.00 20.19 -5.78
N LEU A 38 8.52 21.27 -5.17
CA LEU A 38 7.72 22.24 -4.42
C LEU A 38 6.69 22.96 -5.31
N ARG A 39 7.08 23.36 -6.53
CA ARG A 39 6.15 23.95 -7.52
C ARG A 39 5.01 23.01 -7.89
N ARG A 40 5.31 21.72 -8.10
CA ARG A 40 4.27 20.70 -8.36
C ARG A 40 3.36 20.48 -7.14
N SER A 41 3.92 20.45 -5.94
CA SER A 41 3.15 20.38 -4.69
C SER A 41 2.19 21.57 -4.55
N ALA A 42 2.65 22.78 -4.88
CA ALA A 42 1.85 24.00 -4.86
C ALA A 42 0.68 23.95 -5.85
N LEU A 43 0.91 23.51 -7.10
CA LEU A 43 -0.14 23.35 -8.11
C LEU A 43 -1.21 22.35 -7.67
N ARG A 44 -0.81 21.20 -7.11
CA ARG A 44 -1.72 20.18 -6.59
C ARG A 44 -2.54 20.69 -5.41
N HIS A 45 -1.93 21.48 -4.53
CA HIS A 45 -2.66 22.15 -3.46
C HIS A 45 -3.70 23.13 -4.01
N GLY A 46 -3.34 23.92 -5.03
CA GLY A 46 -4.27 24.82 -5.73
C GLY A 46 -5.48 24.07 -6.28
N ALA A 47 -5.27 22.94 -6.97
CA ALA A 47 -6.35 22.11 -7.49
C ALA A 47 -7.27 21.54 -6.39
N ARG A 48 -6.69 21.10 -5.26
CA ARG A 48 -7.47 20.59 -4.11
C ARG A 48 -8.27 21.69 -3.41
N MET A 49 -7.72 22.90 -3.31
CA MET A 49 -8.42 24.06 -2.77
C MET A 49 -9.57 24.51 -3.68
N ALA A 50 -9.39 24.43 -5.00
CA ALA A 50 -10.47 24.70 -5.96
C ALA A 50 -11.58 23.64 -5.85
N GLY A 51 -11.21 22.35 -5.79
CA GLY A 51 -12.17 21.26 -5.59
C GLY A 51 -12.94 21.38 -4.27
N SER A 52 -12.29 21.76 -3.17
CA SER A 52 -12.96 21.96 -1.88
C SER A 52 -13.93 23.14 -1.89
N ALA A 53 -13.65 24.19 -2.67
CA ALA A 53 -14.58 25.30 -2.85
C ALA A 53 -15.83 24.87 -3.62
N VAL A 54 -15.69 24.06 -4.67
CA VAL A 54 -16.82 23.50 -5.44
C VAL A 54 -17.70 22.61 -4.55
N LEU A 55 -17.10 21.69 -3.79
CA LEU A 55 -17.84 20.81 -2.88
C LEU A 55 -18.54 21.58 -1.77
N ALA A 56 -17.87 22.56 -1.16
CA ALA A 56 -18.48 23.41 -0.15
C ALA A 56 -19.64 24.25 -0.73
N GLY A 57 -19.52 24.72 -1.97
CA GLY A 57 -20.61 25.39 -2.69
C GLY A 57 -21.83 24.48 -2.87
N GLY A 58 -21.62 23.21 -3.24
CA GLY A 58 -22.68 22.21 -3.31
C GLY A 58 -23.41 21.99 -1.98
N VAL A 59 -22.66 21.89 -0.88
CA VAL A 59 -23.23 21.82 0.48
C VAL A 59 -24.03 23.09 0.83
N GLY A 60 -23.51 24.26 0.46
CA GLY A 60 -24.21 25.54 0.63
C GLY A 60 -25.53 25.59 -0.15
N LEU A 61 -25.56 25.12 -1.40
CA LEU A 61 -26.77 25.07 -2.23
C LEU A 61 -27.79 24.08 -1.66
N ALA A 62 -27.37 22.86 -1.32
CA ALA A 62 -28.25 21.87 -0.71
C ALA A 62 -28.83 22.37 0.63
N SER A 63 -27.99 22.96 1.48
CA SER A 63 -28.43 23.57 2.72
C SER A 63 -29.30 24.81 2.50
N GLY A 64 -29.12 25.54 1.40
CA GLY A 64 -29.95 26.71 1.04
C GLY A 64 -31.35 26.31 0.56
N VAL A 65 -31.47 25.19 -0.17
CA VAL A 65 -32.76 24.61 -0.55
C VAL A 65 -33.52 24.13 0.68
N TRP A 66 -32.83 23.47 1.62
CA TRP A 66 -33.44 22.97 2.86
C TRP A 66 -33.76 24.08 3.87
N ASN A 67 -32.84 25.03 4.06
CA ASN A 67 -32.93 26.12 5.04
C ASN A 67 -33.19 27.49 4.37
N TRP A 68 -34.07 27.55 3.38
CA TRP A 68 -34.29 28.77 2.59
C TRP A 68 -34.73 30.00 3.41
N ARG A 69 -35.42 29.79 4.53
CA ARG A 69 -35.83 30.85 5.48
C ARG A 69 -34.70 31.33 6.40
N ARG A 70 -33.55 30.66 6.41
CA ARG A 70 -32.40 30.95 7.30
C ARG A 70 -31.09 30.93 6.49
N PRO A 71 -30.84 31.93 5.62
CA PRO A 71 -29.66 31.94 4.74
C PRO A 71 -28.33 31.90 5.52
N GLY A 72 -28.28 32.44 6.74
CA GLY A 72 -27.08 32.38 7.60
C GLY A 72 -26.64 30.96 7.97
N VAL A 73 -27.58 30.01 8.06
CA VAL A 73 -27.27 28.61 8.38
C VAL A 73 -26.59 27.91 7.20
N ALA A 74 -27.08 28.16 5.98
CA ALA A 74 -26.48 27.62 4.75
C ALA A 74 -25.06 28.14 4.53
N VAL A 75 -24.82 29.43 4.78
CA VAL A 75 -23.47 30.03 4.75
C VAL A 75 -22.56 29.40 5.81
N GLY A 76 -23.10 29.12 7.01
CA GLY A 76 -22.39 28.42 8.08
C GLY A 76 -21.91 27.03 7.67
N HIS A 77 -22.78 26.21 7.08
CA HIS A 77 -22.45 24.87 6.61
C HIS A 77 -21.41 24.89 5.48
N MET A 78 -21.57 25.79 4.51
CA MET A 78 -20.58 25.99 3.44
C MET A 78 -19.21 26.35 4.02
N LYS A 79 -19.15 27.32 4.95
CA LYS A 79 -17.89 27.76 5.58
C LYS A 79 -17.26 26.63 6.40
N ALA A 80 -18.05 25.89 7.18
CA ALA A 80 -17.56 24.76 7.97
C ALA A 80 -17.00 23.64 7.08
N ALA A 81 -17.72 23.25 6.03
CA ALA A 81 -17.26 22.24 5.07
C ALA A 81 -15.98 22.67 4.35
N TRP A 82 -15.93 23.93 3.89
CA TRP A 82 -14.73 24.48 3.25
C TRP A 82 -13.54 24.51 4.22
N LEU A 83 -13.72 25.00 5.45
CA LEU A 83 -12.63 25.06 6.45
C LEU A 83 -12.08 23.67 6.76
N ARG A 84 -12.94 22.65 6.94
CA ARG A 84 -12.51 21.27 7.17
C ARG A 84 -11.65 20.74 6.01
N LEU A 85 -12.14 20.88 4.78
CA LEU A 85 -11.41 20.42 3.59
C LEU A 85 -10.13 21.21 3.34
N ALA A 86 -10.16 22.54 3.52
CA ALA A 86 -9.01 23.41 3.34
C ALA A 86 -7.92 23.18 4.40
N ASN A 87 -8.32 22.97 5.67
CA ASN A 87 -7.39 22.61 6.75
C ASN A 87 -6.72 21.26 6.46
N ARG A 88 -7.48 20.27 5.99
CA ARG A 88 -6.94 18.97 5.57
C ARG A 88 -5.96 19.11 4.40
N ALA A 89 -6.31 19.88 3.36
CA ALA A 89 -5.45 20.12 2.22
C ALA A 89 -4.13 20.81 2.62
N ARG A 90 -4.19 21.78 3.55
CA ARG A 90 -3.02 22.45 4.11
C ARG A 90 -2.09 21.50 4.88
N ARG A 91 -2.64 20.62 5.74
CA ARG A 91 -1.85 19.60 6.45
C ARG A 91 -1.13 18.66 5.50
N ILE A 92 -1.86 18.14 4.50
CA ILE A 92 -1.26 17.23 3.50
C ILE A 92 -0.13 17.91 2.71
N ARG A 93 -0.28 19.20 2.39
CA ARG A 93 0.79 19.97 1.76
C ARG A 93 1.98 20.14 2.70
N ALA A 94 1.76 20.54 3.94
CA ALA A 94 2.83 20.77 4.92
C ALA A 94 3.71 19.51 5.08
N VAL A 95 3.09 18.34 5.20
CA VAL A 95 3.82 17.08 5.32
C VAL A 95 4.61 16.74 4.05
N ARG A 96 4.02 16.95 2.87
CA ARG A 96 4.73 16.73 1.59
C ARG A 96 5.90 17.70 1.40
N ASP A 97 5.70 18.97 1.73
CA ASP A 97 6.73 19.99 1.58
C ASP A 97 7.87 19.74 2.60
N ALA A 98 7.57 19.25 3.81
CA ALA A 98 8.57 18.79 4.77
C ALA A 98 9.37 17.58 4.25
N ALA A 99 8.70 16.59 3.64
CA ALA A 99 9.37 15.44 3.03
C ALA A 99 10.26 15.84 1.85
N ILE A 100 9.86 16.83 1.04
CA ILE A 100 10.67 17.39 -0.06
C ILE A 100 11.88 18.17 0.48
N ARG A 101 11.77 18.76 1.67
CA ARG A 101 12.87 19.48 2.33
C ARG A 101 13.83 18.57 3.08
N GLY A 102 13.41 17.35 3.42
CA GLY A 102 14.15 16.46 4.29
C GLY A 102 13.95 16.77 5.77
N ASP A 103 12.95 17.59 6.11
CA ASP A 103 12.64 18.04 7.48
C ASP A 103 11.65 17.08 8.19
N SER A 104 11.33 15.93 7.58
CA SER A 104 10.38 14.96 8.15
C SER A 104 11.00 14.19 9.32
N ALA A 105 10.31 14.17 10.46
CA ALA A 105 10.63 13.27 11.56
C ALA A 105 10.54 11.79 11.10
N PRO A 106 11.43 10.90 11.57
CA PRO A 106 11.40 9.49 11.19
C PRO A 106 10.07 8.86 11.65
N GLY A 107 9.19 8.54 10.68
CA GLY A 107 7.91 7.87 10.93
C GLY A 107 6.68 8.54 10.31
N GLU A 108 6.76 9.82 9.89
CA GLU A 108 5.59 10.56 9.39
C GLU A 108 5.74 10.92 7.90
N VAL A 109 5.69 9.91 7.02
CA VAL A 109 5.61 10.11 5.58
C VAL A 109 4.31 9.51 5.05
N PRO A 110 3.27 10.32 4.79
CA PRO A 110 2.13 9.90 4.01
C PRO A 110 2.63 9.62 2.59
N VAL A 111 2.69 8.34 2.26
CA VAL A 111 3.02 7.85 0.92
C VAL A 111 2.07 8.54 -0.09
N PRO A 112 2.59 9.30 -1.08
CA PRO A 112 1.74 10.00 -2.03
C PRO A 112 0.98 9.01 -2.94
N GLY A 113 -0.35 8.97 -2.84
CA GLY A 113 -1.24 8.20 -3.71
C GLY A 113 -1.29 8.66 -5.18
N GLU A 114 -0.19 9.19 -5.73
CA GLU A 114 -0.08 9.67 -7.11
C GLU A 114 1.07 8.99 -7.88
N GLN A 115 1.65 7.93 -7.32
CA GLN A 115 2.34 6.90 -8.11
C GLN A 115 1.39 5.76 -8.55
N VAL A 116 0.12 5.80 -8.15
CA VAL A 116 -0.93 4.90 -8.62
C VAL A 116 -1.62 5.50 -9.86
N LYS A 117 -0.87 5.62 -10.95
CA LYS A 117 -1.47 5.73 -12.29
C LYS A 117 -0.56 5.02 -13.26
N ASP A 118 -0.70 3.71 -13.30
CA ASP A 118 -0.12 2.89 -14.35
C ASP A 118 -0.93 3.11 -15.64
N PRO A 119 -0.35 3.69 -16.71
CA PRO A 119 -1.03 3.86 -17.99
C PRO A 119 -1.36 2.53 -18.68
N HIS A 120 -0.92 1.39 -18.12
CA HIS A 120 -1.27 0.05 -18.58
C HIS A 120 -2.44 -0.60 -17.84
N ARG A 121 -3.18 0.13 -16.98
CA ARG A 121 -4.41 -0.38 -16.36
C ARG A 121 -5.52 -0.54 -17.39
N THR A 122 -5.50 -1.65 -18.14
CA THR A 122 -6.60 -2.03 -19.01
C THR A 122 -7.84 -2.29 -18.17
N THR A 123 -8.96 -1.75 -18.66
CA THR A 123 -10.34 -1.97 -18.23
C THR A 123 -10.59 -3.34 -17.59
N SER A 124 -11.16 -3.28 -16.38
CA SER A 124 -11.96 -4.31 -15.69
C SER A 124 -12.07 -5.66 -16.41
N LYS A 125 -11.45 -6.71 -15.84
CA LYS A 125 -12.01 -8.06 -15.99
C LYS A 125 -13.17 -8.19 -14.99
N PRO A 126 -14.34 -8.69 -15.40
CA PRO A 126 -15.38 -9.04 -14.44
C PRO A 126 -14.82 -10.12 -13.51
N ARG A 127 -15.03 -9.90 -12.20
CA ARG A 127 -14.78 -10.87 -11.12
C ARG A 127 -15.25 -12.25 -11.58
N THR A 128 -14.30 -13.12 -11.91
CA THR A 128 -14.59 -14.54 -12.07
C THR A 128 -15.06 -15.03 -10.71
N THR A 129 -16.24 -15.65 -10.67
CA THR A 129 -16.72 -16.38 -9.50
C THR A 129 -15.64 -17.33 -9.02
N PRO A 130 -15.45 -17.51 -7.69
CA PRO A 130 -14.36 -18.31 -7.18
C PRO A 130 -14.50 -19.73 -7.71
N ARG A 131 -13.57 -20.13 -8.57
CA ARG A 131 -13.42 -21.50 -9.01
C ARG A 131 -13.03 -22.31 -7.77
N LYS A 132 -13.88 -23.29 -7.46
CA LYS A 132 -13.63 -24.37 -6.51
C LYS A 132 -12.23 -24.96 -6.72
N GLU A 133 -11.58 -25.24 -5.58
CA GLU A 133 -10.40 -26.10 -5.42
C GLU A 133 -9.04 -25.50 -5.80
N ARG A 134 -8.50 -24.69 -4.89
CA ARG A 134 -7.17 -24.97 -4.33
C ARG A 134 -7.27 -24.81 -2.81
N LEU A 135 -7.22 -25.93 -2.09
CA LEU A 135 -6.94 -25.87 -0.66
C LEU A 135 -5.52 -25.33 -0.53
N SER A 136 -5.39 -24.04 -0.22
CA SER A 136 -4.17 -23.51 0.37
C SER A 136 -3.88 -24.37 1.60
N GLY A 137 -2.74 -25.06 1.60
CA GLY A 137 -2.35 -25.94 2.69
C GLY A 137 -2.45 -25.19 4.01
N ARG A 138 -3.28 -25.68 4.93
CA ARG A 138 -3.37 -25.18 6.29
C ARG A 138 -1.95 -25.22 6.85
N VAL A 139 -1.32 -24.06 7.00
CA VAL A 139 -0.07 -23.93 7.75
C VAL A 139 -0.40 -24.42 9.15
N LYS A 140 0.13 -25.59 9.52
CA LYS A 140 0.05 -26.08 10.89
C LYS A 140 0.99 -25.22 11.71
N LEU A 141 0.46 -24.11 12.20
CA LEU A 141 1.05 -23.40 13.31
C LEU A 141 1.13 -24.37 14.50
N GLY A 142 2.28 -24.38 15.16
CA GLY A 142 2.65 -25.37 16.16
C GLY A 142 1.57 -25.64 17.22
N ASP A 143 1.54 -26.88 17.66
CA ASP A 143 0.64 -27.46 18.65
C ASP A 143 0.86 -26.79 20.03
N SER A 144 0.41 -25.56 20.20
CA SER A 144 0.27 -24.94 21.52
C SER A 144 -1.10 -25.30 22.07
N GLN A 145 -1.09 -26.41 22.79
CA GLN A 145 -2.05 -26.87 23.78
C GLN A 145 -2.76 -25.70 24.48
N GLY A 146 -4.05 -25.52 24.16
CA GLY A 146 -4.91 -24.49 24.72
C GLY A 146 -6.30 -24.65 24.13
N GLY A 147 -6.99 -25.71 24.54
CA GLY A 147 -8.28 -26.10 23.99
C GLY A 147 -9.31 -24.98 24.07
N ASN A 148 -10.18 -24.91 23.07
CA ASN A 148 -11.52 -24.38 23.24
C ASN A 148 -12.44 -25.19 22.33
N ASP A 149 -13.30 -25.98 22.97
CA ASP A 149 -14.57 -26.41 22.44
C ASP A 149 -15.22 -25.24 21.69
N VAL A 150 -15.65 -25.49 20.46
CA VAL A 150 -16.55 -24.58 19.75
C VAL A 150 -17.91 -24.72 20.43
N SER A 151 -18.03 -24.07 21.59
CA SER A 151 -19.24 -24.05 22.39
C SER A 151 -20.33 -23.34 21.60
N GLU A 152 -21.46 -24.02 21.44
CA GLU A 152 -22.70 -23.60 20.81
C GLU A 152 -23.38 -22.48 21.63
N SER A 153 -22.67 -21.36 21.82
CA SER A 153 -23.20 -20.16 22.46
C SER A 153 -23.41 -19.09 21.40
N THR A 154 -24.63 -18.54 21.31
CA THR A 154 -25.04 -17.44 20.42
C THR A 154 -24.41 -16.09 20.81
N THR A 155 -23.19 -16.12 21.34
CA THR A 155 -22.39 -14.94 21.64
C THR A 155 -21.28 -14.93 20.60
N PRO A 156 -21.01 -13.81 19.89
CA PRO A 156 -19.87 -13.78 19.00
C PRO A 156 -18.61 -14.08 19.82
N SER A 157 -18.01 -15.26 19.59
CA SER A 157 -16.80 -15.74 20.29
C SER A 157 -15.56 -14.87 20.07
N PHE A 158 -15.72 -13.74 19.37
CA PHE A 158 -14.70 -12.73 19.10
C PHE A 158 -15.12 -11.42 19.77
N THR A 159 -14.84 -11.30 21.07
CA THR A 159 -15.06 -10.04 21.80
C THR A 159 -13.90 -9.06 21.60
N ARG A 160 -12.72 -9.54 21.17
CA ARG A 160 -11.50 -8.72 21.01
C ARG A 160 -10.71 -9.14 19.77
N LEU A 161 -10.69 -8.27 18.75
CA LEU A 161 -9.86 -8.49 17.54
C LEU A 161 -8.36 -8.56 17.86
N SER A 162 -7.93 -7.92 18.96
CA SER A 162 -6.55 -7.93 19.44
C SER A 162 -6.02 -9.32 19.73
N ASP A 163 -6.86 -10.25 20.18
CA ASP A 163 -6.41 -11.56 20.64
C ASP A 163 -5.98 -12.42 19.43
N ALA A 164 -6.68 -12.27 18.30
CA ALA A 164 -6.24 -12.85 17.03
C ALA A 164 -4.94 -12.24 16.52
N ALA A 165 -4.85 -10.91 16.61
CA ALA A 165 -3.67 -10.18 16.18
C ALA A 165 -2.44 -10.54 17.05
N GLU A 166 -2.64 -10.84 18.33
CA GLU A 166 -1.60 -11.31 19.24
C GLU A 166 -1.08 -12.69 18.83
N VAL A 167 -1.97 -13.64 18.49
CA VAL A 167 -1.56 -14.94 17.95
C VAL A 167 -0.78 -14.78 16.65
N MET A 168 -1.23 -13.90 15.75
CA MET A 168 -0.50 -13.58 14.51
C MET A 168 0.86 -12.96 14.78
N LEU A 169 0.96 -12.04 15.74
CA LEU A 169 2.21 -11.38 16.12
C LEU A 169 3.20 -12.37 16.73
N GLN A 170 2.73 -13.25 17.63
CA GLN A 170 3.55 -14.30 18.21
C GLN A 170 4.08 -15.24 17.13
N ALA A 171 3.23 -15.66 16.19
CA ALA A 171 3.64 -16.48 15.05
C ALA A 171 4.70 -15.81 14.17
N ALA A 172 4.53 -14.51 13.92
CA ALA A 172 5.50 -13.73 13.15
C ALA A 172 6.85 -13.59 13.89
N SER A 173 6.84 -13.55 15.23
CA SER A 173 8.07 -13.44 16.04
C SER A 173 8.90 -14.72 16.07
N THR A 174 8.30 -15.86 15.71
CA THR A 174 8.96 -17.18 15.71
C THR A 174 9.52 -17.58 14.35
N PHE A 175 9.54 -16.66 13.37
CA PHE A 175 10.00 -16.98 12.02
C PHE A 175 11.51 -17.24 11.98
N ASP A 176 11.90 -18.42 11.50
CA ASP A 176 13.29 -18.85 11.36
C ASP A 176 13.73 -18.71 9.88
N PRO A 177 14.97 -18.27 9.60
CA PRO A 177 15.61 -18.39 8.27
C PRO A 177 15.48 -19.75 7.57
N GLU A 178 15.30 -20.85 8.29
CA GLU A 178 15.07 -22.17 7.67
C GLU A 178 13.67 -22.29 7.02
N GLN A 179 12.74 -21.40 7.33
CA GLN A 179 11.33 -21.43 6.89
C GLN A 179 11.00 -20.37 5.81
N MET A 180 11.98 -19.90 5.04
CA MET A 180 11.76 -18.82 4.04
C MET A 180 10.71 -19.16 2.96
N GLU A 181 10.43 -20.44 2.71
CA GLU A 181 9.34 -20.87 1.82
C GLU A 181 7.97 -20.52 2.43
N GLN A 182 7.76 -20.82 3.71
CA GLN A 182 6.54 -20.46 4.43
C GLN A 182 6.39 -18.93 4.52
N PHE A 183 7.50 -18.20 4.64
CA PHE A 183 7.50 -16.74 4.63
C PHE A 183 7.01 -16.18 3.30
N GLN A 184 7.45 -16.77 2.19
CA GLN A 184 6.99 -16.39 0.85
C GLN A 184 5.48 -16.56 0.73
N HIS A 185 4.94 -17.70 1.16
CA HIS A 185 3.49 -17.92 1.15
C HIS A 185 2.73 -16.91 2.01
N LEU A 186 3.26 -16.57 3.19
CA LEU A 186 2.66 -15.55 4.04
C LEU A 186 2.64 -14.19 3.35
N ILE A 187 3.75 -13.78 2.72
CA ILE A 187 3.81 -12.51 1.98
C ILE A 187 2.76 -12.45 0.86
N ASP A 188 2.59 -13.55 0.13
CA ASP A 188 1.60 -13.63 -0.94
C ASP A 188 0.16 -13.57 -0.43
N ASP A 189 -0.09 -14.08 0.78
CA ASP A 189 -1.41 -14.11 1.43
C ASP A 189 -1.77 -12.78 2.13
N LEU A 190 -0.78 -11.95 2.49
CA LEU A 190 -0.98 -10.69 3.23
C LEU A 190 -2.09 -9.77 2.66
N PRO A 191 -2.17 -9.51 1.34
CA PRO A 191 -3.24 -8.67 0.79
C PRO A 191 -4.63 -9.28 0.99
N GLU A 192 -4.76 -10.60 0.83
CA GLU A 192 -6.02 -11.33 1.01
C GLU A 192 -6.44 -11.33 2.49
N ALA A 193 -5.50 -11.64 3.39
CA ALA A 193 -5.72 -11.60 4.84
C ALA A 193 -6.18 -10.21 5.31
N MET A 194 -5.53 -9.14 4.86
CA MET A 194 -5.93 -7.76 5.20
C MET A 194 -7.27 -7.38 4.57
N GLY A 195 -7.61 -7.94 3.40
CA GLY A 195 -8.94 -7.84 2.80
C GLY A 195 -10.03 -8.45 3.68
N MET A 196 -9.79 -9.59 4.32
CA MET A 196 -10.74 -10.18 5.27
C MET A 196 -10.93 -9.32 6.52
N VAL A 197 -9.86 -8.72 7.04
CA VAL A 197 -9.96 -7.77 8.17
C VAL A 197 -10.76 -6.53 7.75
N GLN A 198 -10.51 -6.00 6.56
CA GLN A 198 -11.26 -4.88 6.03
C GLN A 198 -12.76 -5.20 5.91
N GLU A 199 -13.09 -6.38 5.41
CA GLU A 199 -14.47 -6.84 5.25
C GLU A 199 -15.18 -6.96 6.62
N THR A 200 -14.45 -7.40 7.64
CA THR A 200 -14.95 -7.41 9.03
C THR A 200 -15.35 -6.00 9.48
N ILE A 201 -14.54 -4.98 9.17
CA ILE A 201 -14.85 -3.57 9.49
C ILE A 201 -16.09 -3.08 8.72
N ARG A 202 -16.26 -3.48 7.45
CA ARG A 202 -17.46 -3.17 6.65
C ARG A 202 -18.72 -3.71 7.33
N VAL A 203 -18.71 -5.00 7.69
CA VAL A 203 -19.84 -5.66 8.35
C VAL A 203 -20.16 -5.00 9.69
N LEU A 204 -19.14 -4.61 10.47
CA LEU A 204 -19.35 -3.89 11.73
C LEU A 204 -19.98 -2.51 11.52
N ALA A 205 -19.59 -1.78 10.47
CA ALA A 205 -20.20 -0.49 10.13
C ALA A 205 -21.69 -0.65 9.76
N GLU A 206 -22.01 -1.66 8.95
CA GLU A 206 -23.40 -1.96 8.54
C GLU A 206 -24.26 -2.37 9.73
N LEU A 207 -23.74 -3.22 10.61
CA LEU A 207 -24.44 -3.62 11.84
C LEU A 207 -24.64 -2.45 12.81
N ALA A 208 -23.64 -1.57 12.92
CA ALA A 208 -23.71 -0.37 13.76
C ALA A 208 -24.78 0.63 13.29
N ASP A 209 -24.96 0.76 11.97
CA ASP A 209 -25.97 1.64 11.37
C ASP A 209 -27.39 1.06 11.47
N GLU A 210 -27.55 -0.25 11.21
CA GLU A 210 -28.86 -0.87 11.06
C GLU A 210 -29.47 -1.40 12.37
N LYS A 211 -28.66 -1.96 13.26
CA LYS A 211 -29.16 -2.84 14.34
C LYS A 211 -28.73 -2.44 15.74
N LEU A 212 -27.66 -1.66 15.88
CA LEU A 212 -27.10 -1.30 17.18
C LEU A 212 -27.46 0.15 17.54
N PRO A 213 -27.71 0.46 18.83
CA PRO A 213 -27.98 1.82 19.28
C PRO A 213 -26.68 2.65 19.38
N VAL A 214 -26.00 2.83 18.25
CA VAL A 214 -24.71 3.52 18.16
C VAL A 214 -24.91 4.93 17.60
N GLU A 215 -24.19 5.91 18.13
CA GLU A 215 -24.21 7.29 17.64
C GLU A 215 -23.67 7.37 16.19
N PRO A 216 -24.31 8.13 15.28
CA PRO A 216 -23.92 8.18 13.86
C PRO A 216 -22.45 8.58 13.61
N VAL A 217 -21.88 9.41 14.50
CA VAL A 217 -20.47 9.80 14.45
C VAL A 217 -19.56 8.58 14.55
N VAL A 218 -19.89 7.60 15.38
CA VAL A 218 -19.06 6.40 15.55
C VAL A 218 -19.12 5.53 14.29
N THR A 219 -20.30 5.38 13.69
CA THR A 219 -20.47 4.66 12.41
C THR A 219 -19.68 5.34 11.28
N GLU A 220 -19.67 6.67 11.23
CA GLU A 220 -18.87 7.43 10.27
C GLU A 220 -17.36 7.15 10.42
N GLU A 221 -16.85 7.14 11.66
CA GLU A 221 -15.45 6.84 11.97
C GLU A 221 -15.07 5.38 11.63
N ILE A 222 -15.95 4.41 11.87
CA ILE A 222 -15.74 3.01 11.44
C ILE A 222 -15.64 2.95 9.91
N GLY A 223 -16.52 3.69 9.21
CA GLY A 223 -16.47 3.84 7.75
C GLY A 223 -15.17 4.51 7.24
N GLU A 224 -14.60 5.46 7.99
CA GLU A 224 -13.28 6.01 7.68
C GLU A 224 -12.17 4.95 7.80
N GLY A 225 -12.23 4.10 8.84
CA GLY A 225 -11.33 2.97 9.02
C GLY A 225 -11.36 1.99 7.83
N TYR A 226 -12.55 1.59 7.39
CA TYR A 226 -12.73 0.75 6.19
C TYR A 226 -12.07 1.36 4.95
N ARG A 227 -12.27 2.66 4.72
CA ARG A 227 -11.68 3.36 3.56
C ARG A 227 -10.16 3.50 3.68
N ALA A 228 -9.62 3.63 4.89
CA ALA A 228 -8.19 3.67 5.12
C ALA A 228 -7.52 2.34 4.78
N MET A 229 -8.18 1.22 5.10
CA MET A 229 -7.65 -0.13 4.86
C MET A 229 -7.43 -0.46 3.38
N ASN A 230 -8.22 0.12 2.46
CA ASN A 230 -7.97 0.00 1.02
C ASN A 230 -6.54 0.39 0.62
N ARG A 231 -5.97 1.41 1.27
CA ARG A 231 -4.60 1.86 0.98
C ARG A 231 -3.55 0.91 1.52
N VAL A 232 -3.85 0.24 2.64
CA VAL A 232 -2.97 -0.76 3.23
C VAL A 232 -2.90 -1.97 2.30
N ILE A 233 -4.05 -2.47 1.84
CA ILE A 233 -4.12 -3.60 0.91
C ILE A 233 -3.41 -3.27 -0.41
N GLU A 234 -3.64 -2.08 -0.98
CA GLU A 234 -2.95 -1.64 -2.20
C GLU A 234 -1.43 -1.56 -2.02
N ALA A 235 -0.95 -1.13 -0.85
CA ALA A 235 0.48 -1.11 -0.56
C ALA A 235 1.08 -2.53 -0.40
N LEU A 236 0.29 -3.49 0.09
CA LEU A 236 0.72 -4.88 0.28
C LEU A 236 0.73 -5.67 -1.03
N ASP A 237 -0.10 -5.33 -2.01
CA ASP A 237 -0.22 -6.04 -3.29
C ASP A 237 1.12 -6.12 -4.06
N GLU A 238 1.97 -5.11 -3.91
CA GLU A 238 3.29 -5.04 -4.55
C GLU A 238 4.37 -5.86 -3.81
N VAL A 239 4.15 -6.20 -2.53
CA VAL A 239 5.19 -6.79 -1.67
C VAL A 239 5.61 -8.17 -2.18
N GLY A 240 4.66 -9.05 -2.54
CA GLY A 240 4.97 -10.36 -3.09
C GLY A 240 5.73 -10.31 -4.42
N ALA A 241 5.37 -9.36 -5.29
CA ALA A 241 6.07 -9.14 -6.55
C ALA A 241 7.51 -8.61 -6.34
N VAL A 242 7.72 -7.75 -5.35
CA VAL A 242 9.06 -7.27 -4.96
C VAL A 242 9.88 -8.40 -4.36
N TYR A 243 9.30 -9.19 -3.46
CA TYR A 243 9.98 -10.34 -2.83
C TYR A 243 10.47 -11.34 -3.88
N ARG A 244 9.61 -11.77 -4.80
CA ARG A 244 9.99 -12.69 -5.89
C ARG A 244 11.13 -12.15 -6.76
N ARG A 245 11.14 -10.84 -7.05
CA ARG A 245 12.22 -10.23 -7.84
C ARG A 245 13.53 -10.16 -7.07
N ALA A 246 13.48 -9.81 -5.79
CA ALA A 246 14.66 -9.68 -4.95
C ALA A 246 15.30 -11.05 -4.66
N HIS A 247 14.48 -12.09 -4.49
CA HIS A 247 14.90 -13.44 -4.11
C HIS A 247 14.86 -14.45 -5.26
N ALA A 248 14.80 -14.00 -6.52
CA ALA A 248 14.64 -14.89 -7.68
C ALA A 248 15.68 -16.05 -7.71
N ALA A 249 16.94 -15.75 -7.38
CA ALA A 249 18.02 -16.75 -7.33
C ALA A 249 17.90 -17.73 -6.15
N ASP A 250 17.32 -17.30 -5.04
CA ASP A 250 17.07 -18.15 -3.87
C ASP A 250 15.86 -19.05 -4.12
N ILE A 251 14.79 -18.48 -4.69
CA ILE A 251 13.57 -19.20 -5.06
C ILE A 251 13.90 -20.28 -6.09
N GLU A 252 14.66 -19.95 -7.15
CA GLU A 252 15.06 -20.94 -8.16
C GLU A 252 15.87 -22.10 -7.56
N ARG A 253 16.72 -21.83 -6.56
CA ARG A 253 17.46 -22.88 -5.85
C ARG A 253 16.56 -23.79 -5.01
N HIS A 254 15.53 -23.24 -4.38
CA HIS A 254 14.60 -24.02 -3.55
C HIS A 254 13.58 -24.79 -4.40
N GLU A 255 13.09 -24.19 -5.49
CA GLU A 255 12.11 -24.80 -6.39
C GLU A 255 12.75 -25.81 -7.36
N ASN A 256 14.02 -25.63 -7.74
CA ASN A 256 14.75 -26.52 -8.65
C ASN A 256 16.17 -26.85 -8.13
N PRO A 257 16.28 -27.62 -7.03
CA PRO A 257 17.57 -27.91 -6.42
C PRO A 257 18.42 -28.81 -7.32
N ARG A 258 19.66 -28.39 -7.64
CA ARG A 258 20.52 -29.06 -8.64
C ARG A 258 20.82 -30.53 -8.32
N LYS A 259 20.82 -30.91 -7.04
CA LYS A 259 21.02 -32.28 -6.53
C LYS A 259 20.18 -32.59 -5.27
N GLY A 260 19.00 -31.98 -5.15
CA GLY A 260 18.18 -32.02 -3.93
C GLY A 260 18.70 -31.08 -2.82
N LEU A 261 17.89 -30.87 -1.77
CA LEU A 261 18.16 -29.92 -0.67
C LEU A 261 19.51 -30.16 0.04
N GLU A 262 19.87 -31.42 0.29
CA GLU A 262 21.16 -31.77 0.91
C GLU A 262 22.35 -31.51 -0.02
N GLY A 263 22.13 -31.50 -1.33
CA GLY A 263 23.13 -31.18 -2.33
C GLY A 263 23.52 -29.71 -2.29
N GLU A 264 22.54 -28.80 -2.26
CA GLU A 264 22.75 -27.34 -2.20
C GLU A 264 23.48 -26.89 -0.91
N ARG A 265 23.18 -27.50 0.25
CA ARG A 265 23.88 -27.23 1.52
C ARG A 265 25.40 -27.47 1.47
N LYS A 266 25.88 -28.34 0.57
CA LYS A 266 27.31 -28.63 0.39
C LYS A 266 28.02 -27.62 -0.53
N TRP A 267 27.26 -26.82 -1.28
CA TRP A 267 27.78 -25.76 -2.17
C TRP A 267 27.75 -24.38 -1.52
N ASN A 268 26.94 -24.17 -0.48
CA ASN A 268 27.08 -23.03 0.43
C ASN A 268 28.24 -23.31 1.40
N VAL A 269 29.46 -22.94 0.99
CA VAL A 269 30.68 -22.92 1.81
C VAL A 269 30.95 -21.50 2.30
#